data_AF-A0A3G2GAK1-F1
#
_entry.id   AF-A0A3G2GAK1-F1
#
_cell.length_a   1.000
_cell.length_b   1.000
_cell.length_c   1.000
_cell.angle_alpha   90.00
_cell.angle_beta   90.00
_cell.angle_gamma   90.00
#
_symmetry.space_group_name_H-M   'P 1'
#
loop_
_entity.id
_entity.type
_entity.pdbx_description
1 polymer ?
#
loop_
_entity_poly.entity_id
_entity_poly.type
_entity_poly.pdbx_seq_one_letter_code
_entity_poly.pdbx_strand_id
1 'polypeptide(L)' 'MEKQDLLILKHLSKGVKIAEMAELMKSKPETVMSTSSIEKRLNTIRKQYKAKTLFHLAVILKNENII' A
#
# COMPACT_ATOMS: atom_id res chain seq x y z
N MET A 1 7.31 4.02 8.70
CA MET A 1 6.41 3.13 7.94
C MET A 1 6.02 1.98 8.86
N GLU A 2 4.74 1.66 8.96
CA GLU A 2 4.32 0.48 9.71
C GLU A 2 4.44 -0.78 8.83
N LYS A 3 4.54 -1.96 9.43
CA LYS A 3 4.57 -3.25 8.70
C LYS A 3 3.36 -3.40 7.76
N GLN A 4 2.24 -2.80 8.12
CA GLN A 4 1.03 -2.67 7.31
C GLN A 4 1.27 -1.93 6.00
N ASP A 5 1.93 -0.76 6.03
CA ASP A 5 2.23 0.03 4.83
C ASP A 5 3.08 -0.78 3.84
N LEU A 6 4.11 -1.47 4.35
CA LEU A 6 4.97 -2.34 3.54
C LEU A 6 4.17 -3.48 2.91
N LEU A 7 3.27 -4.10 3.69
CA LEU A 7 2.41 -5.16 3.18
C LEU A 7 1.50 -4.63 2.06
N ILE A 8 0.90 -3.44 2.26
CA ILE A 8 0.09 -2.71 1.28
C ILE A 8 0.87 -2.54 -0.02
N LEU A 9 2.02 -1.90 0.09
CA LEU A 9 2.88 -1.57 -1.04
C LEU A 9 3.37 -2.82 -1.78
N LYS A 10 3.61 -3.91 -1.06
CA LYS A 10 4.04 -5.18 -1.65
C LYS A 10 2.96 -5.85 -2.50
N HIS A 11 1.69 -5.86 -2.07
CA HIS A 11 0.64 -6.42 -2.95
C HIS A 11 0.22 -5.42 -4.04
N LEU A 12 0.30 -4.11 -3.76
CA LEU A 12 0.15 -3.08 -4.78
C LEU A 12 1.15 -3.27 -5.93
N SER A 13 2.41 -3.57 -5.59
CA SER A 13 3.47 -3.90 -6.55
C SER A 13 3.18 -5.17 -7.37
N LYS A 14 2.42 -6.11 -6.80
CA LYS A 14 1.90 -7.29 -7.51
C LYS A 14 0.68 -7.00 -8.40
N GLY A 15 0.23 -5.74 -8.48
CA GLY A 15 -0.96 -5.35 -9.26
C GLY A 15 -2.28 -5.52 -8.51
N VAL A 16 -2.25 -5.83 -7.21
CA VAL A 16 -3.46 -5.95 -6.39
C VAL A 16 -4.06 -4.57 -6.16
N LYS A 17 -5.35 -4.41 -6.44
CA LYS A 17 -6.08 -3.15 -6.20
C LYS A 17 -6.30 -2.91 -4.71
N ILE A 18 -6.39 -1.64 -4.34
CA ILE A 18 -6.62 -1.22 -2.94
C ILE A 18 -7.86 -1.89 -2.33
N ALA A 19 -8.94 -2.03 -3.11
CA ALA A 19 -10.19 -2.65 -2.67
C ALA A 19 -9.99 -4.13 -2.29
N GLU A 20 -9.47 -4.93 -3.22
CA GLU A 20 -9.09 -6.34 -3.01
C GLU A 20 -8.16 -6.50 -1.80
N MET A 21 -7.24 -5.54 -1.65
CA MET A 21 -6.27 -5.58 -0.58
C MET A 21 -6.88 -5.34 0.79
N ALA A 22 -7.86 -4.44 0.88
CA ALA A 22 -8.59 -4.21 2.10
C ALA A 22 -9.46 -5.40 2.50
N GLU A 23 -10.01 -6.12 1.52
CA GLU A 23 -10.74 -7.38 1.76
C GLU A 23 -9.80 -8.49 2.26
N LEU A 24 -8.60 -8.61 1.66
CA LEU A 24 -7.55 -9.53 2.12
C LEU A 24 -7.07 -9.21 3.54
N MET A 25 -6.96 -7.93 3.89
CA MET A 25 -6.55 -7.48 5.23
C MET A 25 -7.66 -7.65 6.27
N LYS A 26 -8.93 -7.52 5.88
CA LYS A 26 -10.07 -7.84 6.76
C LYS A 26 -10.10 -9.30 7.20
N SER A 27 -9.66 -10.22 6.34
CA SER A 27 -9.62 -11.65 6.65
C SER A 27 -8.45 -12.06 7.55
N LYS A 28 -7.48 -11.18 7.81
CA LYS A 28 -6.34 -11.45 8.69
C LYS A 28 -6.48 -10.68 10.01
N PRO A 29 -6.70 -11.36 11.15
CA PRO A 29 -6.96 -10.71 12.43
C PRO A 29 -5.76 -9.88 12.95
N GLU A 30 -4.54 -10.18 12.51
CA GLU A 30 -3.34 -9.40 12.87
C GLU A 30 -3.22 -8.06 12.11
N THR A 31 -4.05 -7.81 11.10
CA THR A 31 -3.84 -6.68 10.18
C THR A 31 -5.17 -6.07 9.71
N VAL A 32 -6.19 -6.07 10.57
CA VAL A 32 -7.50 -5.53 10.24
C VAL A 32 -7.38 -4.04 9.95
N MET A 33 -7.50 -3.68 8.67
CA MET A 33 -7.52 -2.30 8.22
C MET A 33 -8.72 -2.06 7.32
N SER A 34 -9.45 -1.00 7.59
CA SER A 34 -10.52 -0.54 6.71
C SER A 34 -9.93 0.03 5.41
N THR A 35 -10.66 -0.13 4.31
CA THR A 35 -10.37 0.47 2.98
C THR A 35 -9.95 1.94 3.12
N SER A 36 -10.70 2.72 3.90
CA SER A 36 -10.43 4.14 4.12
C SER A 36 -9.08 4.42 4.80
N SER A 37 -8.62 3.55 5.71
CA SER A 37 -7.32 3.70 6.36
C SER A 37 -6.18 3.40 5.39
N ILE A 38 -6.34 2.36 4.55
CA ILE A 38 -5.39 2.01 3.50
C ILE A 38 -5.31 3.13 2.47
N GLU A 39 -6.45 3.64 2.00
CA GLU A 39 -6.51 4.75 1.04
C GLU A 39 -5.88 6.02 1.60
N LYS A 40 -6.16 6.40 2.86
CA LYS A 40 -5.51 7.55 3.50
C LYS A 40 -3.99 7.38 3.54
N ARG A 41 -3.50 6.22 4.03
CA ARG A 41 -2.06 5.95 4.13
C ARG A 41 -1.40 5.96 2.76
N LEU A 42 -1.98 5.25 1.79
CA LEU A 42 -1.47 5.18 0.43
C LEU A 42 -1.47 6.56 -0.25
N ASN A 43 -2.49 7.38 -0.02
CA ASN A 43 -2.53 8.74 -0.54
C ASN A 43 -1.47 9.65 0.14
N THR A 44 -1.24 9.49 1.45
CA THR A 44 -0.15 10.16 2.16
C THR A 44 1.21 9.75 1.61
N ILE A 45 1.47 8.45 1.47
CA ILE A 45 2.71 7.91 0.91
C ILE A 45 2.89 8.39 -0.53
N ARG A 46 1.83 8.32 -1.35
CA ARG A 46 1.84 8.84 -2.72
C ARG A 46 2.25 10.32 -2.78
N LYS A 47 1.74 11.15 -1.86
CA LYS A 47 2.13 12.56 -1.73
C LYS A 47 3.57 12.73 -1.25
N GLN A 48 4.01 11.96 -0.25
CA GLN A 48 5.38 12.01 0.25
C GLN A 48 6.41 11.68 -0.84
N TYR A 49 6.13 10.64 -1.62
CA TYR A 49 6.97 10.18 -2.71
C TYR A 49 6.73 10.91 -4.04
N LYS A 50 5.86 11.93 -4.05
CA LYS A 50 5.44 12.68 -5.26
C LYS A 50 5.06 11.76 -6.44
N ALA A 51 4.51 10.60 -6.13
CA ALA A 51 4.14 9.61 -7.13
C ALA A 51 2.83 10.01 -7.82
N LYS A 52 2.80 9.94 -9.15
CA LYS A 52 1.60 10.22 -9.94
C LYS A 52 0.60 9.06 -9.92
N THR A 53 1.10 7.84 -9.85
CA THR A 53 0.31 6.62 -9.83
C THR A 53 0.80 5.68 -8.75
N LEU A 54 -0.06 4.73 -8.37
CA LEU A 54 0.28 3.65 -7.45
C LEU A 54 1.43 2.79 -7.98
N PHE A 55 1.47 2.60 -9.31
CA PHE A 55 2.57 1.93 -9.98
C PHE A 55 3.87 2.74 -9.87
N HIS A 56 3.84 4.05 -10.10
CA HIS A 56 4.99 4.92 -9.92
C HIS A 56 5.50 4.87 -8.48
N LEU A 57 4.58 4.86 -7.50
CA LEU A 57 4.93 4.69 -6.10
C LEU A 57 5.64 3.36 -5.84
N ALA A 58 5.11 2.24 -6.37
CA ALA A 58 5.73 0.93 -6.23
C ALA A 58 7.13 0.86 -6.86
N VAL A 59 7.33 1.50 -8.02
CA VAL A 59 8.65 1.59 -8.67
C VAL A 59 9.63 2.38 -7.82
N ILE A 60 9.22 3.52 -7.26
CA ILE A 60 10.07 4.33 -6.37
C ILE A 60 10.48 3.50 -5.15
N LEU A 61 9.53 2.84 -4.50
CA LEU A 61 9.80 2.02 -3.32
C LEU A 61 10.70 0.81 -3.62
N LYS A 62 10.55 0.20 -4.80
CA LYS A 62 11.44 -0.85 -5.28
C LYS A 62 12.85 -0.32 -5.53
N ASN A 63 12.97 0.88 -6.11
CA ASN A 63 14.25 1.56 -6.31
C ASN A 63 14.92 1.91 -4.98
N GLU A 64 14.14 2.29 -3.96
CA GLU A 64 14.62 2.56 -2.61
C GLU A 64 14.88 1.29 -1.78
N ASN A 65 14.72 0.10 -2.37
CA ASN A 65 14.89 -1.19 -1.71
C ASN A 65 13.98 -1.38 -0.48
N ILE A 66 12.81 -0.74 -0.48
CA ILE A 66 11.82 -0.82 0.61
C ILE A 66 10.93 -2.06 0.46
N ILE A 67 10.68 -2.53 -0.77
CA ILE A 67 9.85 -3.71 -1.09
C ILE A 67 10.49 -4.65 -2.12
#